data_AF-A0A9P4GKH3-F1
#
_entry.id   AF-A0A9P4GKH3-F1
#
_cell.length_a   1.000
_cell.length_b   1.000
_cell.length_c   1.000
_cell.angle_alpha   90.00
_cell.angle_beta   90.00
_cell.angle_gamma   90.00
#
_symmetry.space_group_name_H-M   'P 1'
#
loop_
_entity.id
_entity.type
_entity.pdbx_description
1 polymer ?
#
loop_
_entity_poly.entity_id
_entity_poly.type
_entity_poly.pdbx_seq_one_letter_code
_entity_poly.pdbx_strand_id
1 'polypeptide(L)' 'MVLNVIEPVQTRYIPLAEDLEKFLRAKYEQEYPSYEFNVEHVCDRWTFEAPEKIEEEEITRLIEEIEENVKAINTE' A
#
# COMPACT_ATOMS: atom_id res chain seq x y z
N MET A 1 -5.94 12.59 -10.57
CA MET A 1 -5.10 11.51 -10.03
C MET A 1 -3.87 12.15 -9.44
N VAL A 2 -3.44 11.64 -8.28
CA VAL A 2 -2.28 12.12 -7.55
C VAL A 2 -1.26 10.98 -7.52
N LEU A 3 -0.01 11.31 -7.86
CA LEU A 3 1.11 10.39 -7.70
C LEU A 3 1.51 10.36 -6.23
N ASN A 4 1.35 9.19 -5.61
CA ASN A 4 1.78 8.90 -4.27
C ASN A 4 3.14 8.20 -4.29
N VAL A 5 4.00 8.57 -3.35
CA VAL A 5 5.33 8.00 -3.18
C VAL A 5 5.50 7.66 -1.72
N ILE A 6 5.81 6.40 -1.43
CA ILE A 6 6.12 5.93 -0.08
C ILE A 6 7.63 6.06 0.14
N GLU A 7 8.01 6.65 1.27
CA GLU A 7 9.42 6.83 1.58
C GLU A 7 10.13 5.48 1.83
N PRO A 8 11.45 5.39 1.59
CA PRO A 8 12.18 4.13 1.72
C PRO A 8 12.08 3.47 3.11
N VAL A 9 11.98 4.29 4.15
CA VAL A 9 11.85 3.84 5.54
C VAL A 9 10.56 3.04 5.79
N GLN A 10 9.51 3.33 5.04
CA GLN A 10 8.22 2.64 5.07
C GLN A 10 8.17 1.51 4.05
N THR A 11 8.71 1.74 2.84
CA THR A 11 8.73 0.77 1.73
C THR A 11 9.32 -0.58 2.14
N ARG A 12 10.38 -0.60 2.97
CA ARG A 12 10.99 -1.84 3.48
C ARG A 12 10.05 -2.74 4.27
N TYR A 13 8.95 -2.22 4.79
CA TYR A 13 7.93 -2.97 5.54
C TYR A 13 6.77 -3.43 4.67
N ILE A 14 6.72 -3.00 3.40
CA ILE A 14 5.71 -3.39 2.43
C ILE A 14 6.41 -4.21 1.35
N PRO A 15 6.59 -5.53 1.56
CA PRO A 15 7.45 -6.35 0.69
C PRO A 15 6.82 -6.64 -0.68
N LEU A 16 5.48 -6.64 -0.77
CA LEU A 16 4.75 -7.05 -1.96
C LEU A 16 3.87 -5.91 -2.49
N ALA A 17 3.83 -5.76 -3.82
CA ALA A 17 2.91 -4.84 -4.48
C ALA A 17 1.44 -5.19 -4.17
N GLU A 18 1.14 -6.49 -4.06
CA GLU A 18 -0.22 -6.99 -3.79
C GLU A 18 -0.80 -6.46 -2.47
N ASP A 19 0.03 -6.23 -1.44
CA ASP A 19 -0.43 -5.69 -0.16
C ASP A 19 -0.85 -4.22 -0.31
N LEU A 20 -0.10 -3.44 -1.10
CA LEU A 20 -0.48 -2.08 -1.49
C LEU A 20 -1.74 -2.05 -2.34
N GLU A 21 -1.84 -2.92 -3.35
CA GLU A 21 -3.03 -2.98 -4.20
C GLU A 21 -4.29 -3.37 -3.42
N LYS A 22 -4.18 -4.32 -2.48
CA LYS A 22 -5.29 -4.70 -1.58
C LYS A 22 -5.73 -3.53 -0.72
N PHE A 23 -4.77 -2.81 -0.12
CA PHE A 23 -5.06 -1.62 0.67
C PHE A 23 -5.78 -0.53 -0.15
N LEU A 24 -5.26 -0.22 -1.35
CA LEU A 24 -5.84 0.77 -2.24
C LEU A 24 -7.24 0.36 -2.71
N ARG A 25 -7.44 -0.92 -3.02
CA ARG A 25 -8.75 -1.46 -3.37
C ARG A 25 -9.72 -1.36 -2.20
N ALA A 26 -9.33 -1.77 -1.00
CA ALA A 26 -10.20 -1.67 0.18
C ALA A 26 -10.62 -0.22 0.47
N LYS A 27 -9.73 0.74 0.23
CA LYS A 27 -10.03 2.17 0.43
C LYS A 27 -10.96 2.74 -0.64
N TYR A 28 -10.71 2.44 -1.92
CA TYR A 28 -11.36 3.15 -3.03
C TYR A 28 -12.37 2.33 -3.81
N GLU A 29 -12.51 1.02 -3.63
CA GLU A 29 -13.43 0.21 -4.46
C GLU A 29 -14.89 0.66 -4.37
N GLN A 30 -15.29 1.27 -3.24
CA GLN A 30 -16.66 1.74 -3.06
C GLN A 30 -16.99 2.92 -3.97
N GLU A 31 -16.02 3.83 -4.16
CA GLU A 31 -16.19 5.02 -4.99
C GLU A 31 -15.70 4.81 -6.43
N TYR A 32 -14.71 3.93 -6.61
CA TYR A 32 -14.04 3.65 -7.87
C TYR A 32 -13.86 2.13 -8.07
N PRO A 33 -14.96 1.38 -8.31
CA PRO A 33 -14.95 -0.09 -8.36
C PRO A 33 -14.17 -0.70 -9.54
N SER A 34 -13.86 0.11 -10.56
CA SER A 34 -13.12 -0.32 -11.75
C SER A 34 -11.80 0.43 -11.92
N TYR A 35 -11.28 1.03 -10.85
CA TYR A 35 -10.00 1.71 -10.89
C TYR A 35 -8.85 0.70 -10.89
N GLU A 36 -7.96 0.84 -11.86
CA GLU A 36 -6.74 0.06 -11.95
C GLU A 36 -5.61 0.83 -11.26
N PHE A 37 -5.11 0.31 -10.15
CA PHE A 37 -3.98 0.90 -9.43
C PHE A 37 -2.67 0.48 -10.10
N ASN A 38 -1.96 1.42 -10.70
CA ASN A 38 -0.61 1.16 -11.20
C ASN A 38 0.39 1.31 -10.05
N VAL A 39 0.79 0.20 -9.44
CA VAL A 39 1.77 0.16 -8.35
C VAL A 39 3.14 -0.27 -8.91
N GLU A 40 4.14 0.58 -8.75
CA GLU A 40 5.51 0.36 -9.22
C GLU A 40 6.51 0.51 -8.07
N HIS A 41 7.58 -0.27 -8.10
CA HIS A 41 8.70 -0.14 -7.16
C HIS A 41 9.90 0.48 -7.86
N VAL A 42 10.20 1.75 -7.55
CA VAL A 42 11.26 2.53 -8.20
C VAL A 42 12.23 3.05 -7.14
N CYS A 43 13.51 2.67 -7.24
CA CYS A 43 14.58 3.18 -6.36
C CYS A 43 14.25 3.07 -4.85
N ASP A 44 13.89 1.88 -4.39
CA ASP A 44 13.53 1.58 -2.99
C ASP A 44 12.31 2.34 -2.46
N ARG A 45 11.42 2.75 -3.37
CA ARG A 45 10.17 3.44 -3.08
C ARG A 45 9.03 2.76 -3.81
N TRP A 46 7.90 2.62 -3.14
CA TRP A 46 6.63 2.35 -3.81
C TRP A 46 6.06 3.64 -4.39
N THR A 47 5.66 3.60 -5.65
CA THR A 47 5.01 4.69 -6.37
C THR A 47 3.70 4.20 -6.96
N PHE A 48 2.62 4.97 -6.80
CA PHE A 48 1.32 4.60 -7.35
C PHE A 48 0.42 5.81 -7.59
N GLU A 49 -0.51 5.66 -8.53
CA GLU A 49 -1.55 6.66 -8.79
C GLU A 49 -2.82 6.34 -8.00
N ALA A 50 -3.41 7.36 -7.38
CA ALA A 50 -4.70 7.25 -6.70
C ALA A 50 -5.57 8.50 -6.92
N PRO A 51 -6.88 8.44 -6.62
CA PRO A 51 -7.77 9.61 -6.70
C PRO A 51 -7.33 10.77 -5.79
N GLU A 52 -6.81 10.47 -4.61
CA GLU A 52 -6.35 11.41 -3.59
C GLU A 52 -4.95 11.04 -3.07
N LYS A 53 -4.36 11.94 -2.28
CA LYS A 53 -3.09 11.67 -1.61
C LYS A 53 -3.34 10.73 -0.41
N ILE A 54 -2.51 9.71 -0.27
CA ILE A 54 -2.51 8.85 0.92
C ILE A 54 -1.71 9.53 2.02
N GLU A 55 -2.29 9.59 3.21
CA GLU A 55 -1.64 10.20 4.38
C GLU A 55 -0.66 9.21 5.03
N GLU A 56 0.37 9.73 5.70
CA GLU A 56 1.41 8.90 6.34
C GLU A 56 0.83 7.96 7.42
N GLU A 57 -0.23 8.39 8.11
CA GLU A 57 -0.95 7.58 9.10
C GLU A 57 -1.57 6.33 8.47
N GLU A 58 -2.04 6.42 7.23
CA GLU A 58 -2.63 5.29 6.53
C GLU A 58 -1.58 4.28 6.08
N ILE A 59 -0.42 4.76 5.60
CA ILE A 59 0.73 3.91 5.29
C ILE A 59 1.22 3.19 6.55
N THR A 60 1.20 3.88 7.70
CA THR A 60 1.59 3.28 8.99
C THR A 60 0.64 2.14 9.37
N ARG A 61 -0.68 2.34 9.22
CA ARG A 61 -1.67 1.28 9.48
C ARG A 61 -1.52 0.08 8.55
N LEU A 62 -1.22 0.32 7.27
CA LEU A 62 -0.92 -0.76 6.31
C LEU A 62 0.28 -1.60 6.79
N ILE A 63 1.36 -0.93 7.23
CA ILE A 63 2.54 -1.62 7.74
C ILE A 63 2.20 -2.48 8.96
N GLU A 64 1.43 -1.94 9.92
CA GLU A 64 1.00 -2.69 11.10
C GLU A 64 0.20 -3.95 10.70
N GLU A 65 -0.75 -3.84 9.77
CA GLU A 65 -1.55 -4.96 9.28
C GLU A 65 -0.69 -6.04 8.60
N ILE A 66 0.28 -5.64 7.76
CA ILE A 66 1.22 -6.56 7.12
C ILE A 66 2.05 -7.30 8.19
N GLU A 67 2.59 -6.58 9.18
CA GLU A 67 3.37 -7.21 10.25
C GLU A 67 2.55 -8.19 11.08
N GLU A 68 1.28 -7.88 11.38
CA GLU A 68 0.37 -8.78 12.07
C GLU A 68 0.08 -10.05 11.24
N ASN A 69 -0.18 -9.89 9.93
CA ASN A 69 -0.40 -11.01 9.02
C ASN A 69 0.83 -11.92 8.90
N VAL A 70 2.02 -11.32 8.79
CA VAL A 70 3.29 -12.07 8.73
C VAL A 70 3.54 -12.84 10.04
N LYS A 71 3.23 -12.26 11.20
CA LYS A 71 3.33 -12.96 12.49
C LYS A 71 2.38 -14.15 12.57
N ALA A 72 1.14 -13.98 12.11
CA ALA A 72 0.15 -15.05 12.10
C ALA A 72 0.61 -16.25 11.26
N ILE A 73 1.15 -16.01 10.06
CA ILE A 73 1.64 -17.07 9.16
C ILE A 73 2.83 -17.85 9.75
N ASN A 74 3.71 -17.19 10.51
CA ASN A 74 4.92 -17.82 11.08
C ASN A 74 4.68 -18.53 12.42
N THR A 75 3.45 -18.56 12.92
CA THR A 75 3.10 -19.17 14.22
C THR A 75 2.45 -20.57 14.08
N GLU A 76 2.37 -21.11 12.86
CA GLU A 76 1.88 -22.47 12.56
C GLU A 76 2.99 -23.51 12.37
#